data_AF-A0A953QPP5-F1
#
_entry.id   AF-A0A953QPP5-F1
#
_cell.length_a   1.000
_cell.length_b   1.000
_cell.length_c   1.000
_cell.angle_alpha   90.00
_cell.angle_beta   90.00
_cell.angle_gamma   90.00
#
_symmetry.space_group_name_H-M   'P 1'
#
loop_
_entity.id
_entity.type
_entity.pdbx_description
1 polymer ?
#
loop_
_entity_poly.entity_id
_entity_poly.type
_entity_poly.pdbx_seq_one_letter_code
_entity_poly.pdbx_strand_id
1 'polypeptide(L)'
;MTRRRILLAAAVPLLRLQAAGVPGISIRGKLTRSADDKPALEVNHKLIALAGDEDTMLVLNDKRLAGADFEAIGHFTSPDHFEIDGIYARAMYVHKDGQRLLITYWCDVCSIRTYAPGNCVCCQKYTDLDLREHDDDQ
;
A
#
# COMPACT_ATOMS: atom_id res chain seq x y z
N MET A 1 -17.17 -10.98 -69.66
CA MET A 1 -16.80 -11.77 -68.47
C MET A 1 -15.70 -11.04 -67.72
N THR A 2 -16.02 -10.33 -66.64
CA THR A 2 -15.03 -9.49 -65.92
C THR A 2 -15.17 -9.76 -64.42
N ARG A 3 -14.29 -10.64 -63.89
CA ARG A 3 -14.29 -11.04 -62.48
C ARG A 3 -13.56 -10.00 -61.64
N ARG A 4 -14.30 -9.20 -60.87
CA ARG A 4 -13.77 -8.35 -59.79
C ARG A 4 -13.29 -9.23 -58.64
N ARG A 5 -12.00 -9.14 -58.30
CA ARG A 5 -11.43 -9.74 -57.09
C ARG A 5 -11.56 -8.73 -55.95
N ILE A 6 -12.35 -9.05 -54.93
CA ILE A 6 -12.48 -8.28 -53.69
C ILE A 6 -11.44 -8.85 -52.72
N LEU A 7 -10.47 -8.04 -52.31
CA LEU A 7 -9.51 -8.37 -51.26
C LEU A 7 -10.16 -8.04 -49.91
N LEU A 8 -10.43 -9.06 -49.10
CA LEU A 8 -10.79 -8.88 -47.68
C LEU A 8 -9.51 -8.53 -46.90
N ALA A 9 -9.47 -7.32 -46.33
CA ALA A 9 -8.49 -6.97 -45.31
C ALA A 9 -8.99 -7.49 -43.95
N ALA A 10 -8.27 -8.46 -43.38
CA ALA A 10 -8.53 -8.95 -42.04
C ALA A 10 -8.00 -7.94 -41.01
N ALA A 11 -8.89 -7.28 -40.28
CA ALA A 11 -8.55 -6.45 -39.14
C ALA A 11 -8.21 -7.37 -37.95
N VAL A 12 -6.94 -7.39 -37.54
CA VAL A 12 -6.49 -8.13 -36.35
C VAL A 12 -6.72 -7.23 -35.14
N PRO A 13 -7.56 -7.62 -34.16
CA PRO A 13 -7.76 -6.83 -32.96
C PRO A 13 -6.52 -6.94 -32.07
N LEU A 14 -5.87 -5.79 -31.80
CA LEU A 14 -4.85 -5.65 -30.77
C LEU A 14 -5.51 -5.82 -29.41
N LEU A 15 -5.52 -7.04 -28.90
CA LEU A 15 -5.93 -7.32 -27.52
C LEU A 15 -4.84 -6.76 -26.59
N ARG A 16 -5.11 -5.62 -25.95
CA ARG A 16 -4.26 -5.11 -24.87
C ARG A 16 -4.38 -6.06 -23.68
N LEU A 17 -3.34 -6.85 -23.44
CA LEU A 17 -3.17 -7.58 -22.19
C LEU A 17 -3.10 -6.54 -21.06
N GLN A 18 -4.16 -6.45 -20.26
CA GLN A 18 -4.09 -5.78 -18.97
C GLN A 18 -3.32 -6.72 -18.05
N ALA A 19 -2.14 -6.30 -17.61
CA ALA A 19 -1.41 -7.02 -16.58
C ALA A 19 -2.22 -6.90 -15.28
N ALA A 20 -2.99 -7.95 -14.95
CA ALA A 20 -3.48 -8.12 -13.61
C ALA A 20 -2.25 -8.29 -12.71
N GLY A 21 -1.99 -7.32 -11.84
CA GLY A 21 -0.83 -7.31 -10.96
C GLY A 21 -0.81 -8.55 -10.07
N VAL A 22 0.33 -9.26 -10.04
CA VAL A 22 0.56 -10.30 -9.04
C VAL A 22 0.63 -9.61 -7.67
N PRO A 23 -0.10 -10.09 -6.64
CA PRO A 23 -0.01 -9.53 -5.30
C PRO A 23 1.45 -9.51 -4.82
N GLY A 24 1.88 -8.41 -4.18
CA GLY A 24 3.21 -8.29 -3.61
C GLY A 24 3.52 -9.37 -2.56
N ILE A 25 4.80 -9.54 -2.26
CA ILE A 25 5.24 -10.37 -1.13
C ILE A 25 5.02 -9.62 0.20
N SER A 26 4.81 -10.35 1.28
CA SER A 26 4.65 -9.78 2.62
C SER A 26 5.95 -9.88 3.42
N ILE A 27 6.37 -8.77 4.04
CA ILE A 27 7.46 -8.71 5.03
C ILE A 27 6.94 -8.17 6.35
N ARG A 28 7.47 -8.66 7.48
CA ARG A 28 7.04 -8.26 8.82
C ARG A 28 8.25 -8.06 9.74
N GLY A 29 8.17 -7.04 10.58
CA GLY A 29 9.19 -6.70 11.56
C GLY A 29 8.81 -5.49 12.38
N LYS A 30 9.77 -4.91 13.10
CA LYS A 30 9.52 -3.70 13.89
C LYS A 30 9.68 -2.46 13.01
N LEU A 31 8.65 -1.62 12.92
CA LEU A 31 8.76 -0.32 12.25
C LEU A 31 9.69 0.58 13.06
N THR A 32 10.76 1.03 12.42
CA THR A 32 11.82 1.83 13.02
C THR A 32 12.31 2.88 12.03
N ARG A 33 13.41 3.55 12.35
CA ARG A 33 14.09 4.50 11.47
C ARG A 33 15.53 4.07 11.28
N SER A 34 16.06 4.32 10.09
CA SER A 34 17.48 4.16 9.79
C SER A 34 18.32 5.25 10.48
N ALA A 35 19.64 5.15 10.39
CA ALA A 35 20.55 6.18 10.91
C ALA A 35 20.35 7.56 10.24
N ASP A 36 19.89 7.57 8.98
CA ASP A 36 19.57 8.78 8.21
C ASP A 36 18.11 9.24 8.41
N ASP A 37 17.45 8.75 9.46
CA ASP A 37 16.07 9.09 9.80
C ASP A 37 15.06 8.75 8.69
N LYS A 38 15.27 7.64 7.95
CA LYS A 38 14.28 7.14 6.97
C LYS A 38 13.48 5.98 7.55
N PRO A 39 12.18 5.82 7.21
CA PRO A 39 11.40 4.66 7.64
C PRO A 39 12.04 3.34 7.22
N ALA A 40 12.12 2.40 8.15
CA ALA A 40 12.70 1.09 7.92
C ALA A 40 11.98 0.02 8.74
N LEU A 41 12.06 -1.23 8.28
CA LEU A 41 11.61 -2.39 9.03
C LEU A 41 12.82 -3.14 9.58
N GLU A 42 12.88 -3.34 10.89
CA GLU A 42 13.85 -4.26 11.49
C GLU A 42 13.32 -5.68 11.42
N VAL A 43 13.96 -6.51 10.59
CA VAL A 43 13.63 -7.92 10.36
C VAL A 43 14.86 -8.76 10.69
N ASN A 44 14.77 -9.62 11.70
CA ASN A 44 15.88 -10.48 12.14
C ASN A 44 17.20 -9.70 12.33
N HIS A 45 17.14 -8.54 12.99
CA HIS A 45 18.27 -7.62 13.23
C HIS A 45 18.89 -6.99 11.96
N LYS A 46 18.23 -7.10 10.81
CA LYS A 46 18.56 -6.35 9.59
C LYS A 46 17.55 -5.24 9.38
N LEU A 47 18.03 -4.09 8.93
CA LEU A 47 17.18 -2.99 8.50
C LEU A 47 16.85 -3.13 7.01
N ILE A 48 15.57 -3.03 6.68
CA ILE A 48 15.06 -2.94 5.32
C ILE A 48 14.47 -1.55 5.16
N ALA A 49 15.02 -0.74 4.26
CA ALA A 49 14.48 0.58 3.95
C ALA A 49 13.11 0.44 3.29
N LEU A 50 12.14 1.22 3.75
CA LEU A 50 10.78 1.21 3.21
C LEU A 50 10.53 2.45 2.35
N ALA A 51 9.88 2.25 1.21
CA ALA A 51 9.44 3.30 0.30
C ALA A 51 8.03 2.97 -0.24
N GLY A 52 7.41 3.96 -0.86
CA GLY A 52 6.07 3.86 -1.45
C GLY A 52 5.62 5.21 -2.02
N ASP A 53 4.34 5.28 -2.39
CA ASP A 53 3.71 6.54 -2.79
C ASP A 53 3.63 7.56 -1.64
N GLU A 54 3.22 8.80 -1.94
CA GLU A 54 3.18 9.90 -0.97
C GLU A 54 2.34 9.53 0.28
N ASP A 55 1.15 8.98 0.07
CA ASP A 55 0.25 8.55 1.13
C ASP A 55 0.84 7.41 1.98
N THR A 56 1.52 6.45 1.35
CA THR A 56 2.26 5.39 2.02
C THR A 56 3.37 5.97 2.89
N MET A 57 4.12 6.93 2.37
CA MET A 57 5.16 7.62 3.13
C MET A 57 4.58 8.42 4.30
N LEU A 58 3.36 8.97 4.20
CA LEU A 58 2.69 9.61 5.34
C LEU A 58 2.41 8.60 6.46
N VAL A 59 1.93 7.40 6.13
CA VAL A 59 1.71 6.32 7.11
C VAL A 59 3.02 5.90 7.77
N LEU A 60 4.07 5.65 6.98
CA LEU A 60 5.39 5.22 7.49
C LEU A 60 6.05 6.25 8.41
N ASN A 61 5.69 7.53 8.30
CA ASN A 61 6.20 8.60 9.15
C ASN A 61 5.27 8.97 10.31
N ASP A 62 4.14 8.28 10.48
CA ASP A 62 3.26 8.52 11.62
C ASP A 62 3.92 8.01 12.92
N LYS A 63 4.19 8.95 13.82
CA LYS A 63 4.82 8.67 15.12
C LYS A 63 4.00 7.72 16.00
N ARG A 64 2.68 7.62 15.77
CA ARG A 64 1.79 6.68 16.48
C ARG A 64 2.08 5.22 16.14
N LEU A 65 2.73 4.96 15.00
CA LEU A 65 3.13 3.63 14.54
C LEU A 65 4.60 3.29 14.87
N ALA A 66 5.36 4.22 15.43
CA ALA A 66 6.77 4.01 15.75
C ALA A 66 6.95 2.81 16.70
N GLY A 67 7.80 1.85 16.30
CA GLY A 67 8.09 0.65 17.08
C GLY A 67 7.04 -0.45 17.01
N ALA A 68 5.96 -0.27 16.24
CA ALA A 68 4.91 -1.27 16.04
C ALA A 68 5.47 -2.53 15.35
N ASP A 69 4.85 -3.67 15.63
CA ASP A 69 5.02 -4.89 14.83
C ASP A 69 4.22 -4.70 13.54
N PHE A 70 4.93 -4.47 12.46
CA PHE A 70 4.41 -3.90 11.22
C PHE A 70 4.62 -4.90 10.08
N GLU A 71 3.60 -5.05 9.25
CA GLU A 71 3.63 -5.85 8.04
C GLU A 71 3.42 -4.94 6.82
N ALA A 72 4.27 -5.13 5.80
CA ALA A 72 4.22 -4.44 4.53
C ALA A 72 4.13 -5.45 3.38
N ILE A 73 3.26 -5.17 2.41
CA ILE A 73 3.10 -5.95 1.17
C ILE A 73 3.66 -5.13 0.02
N GLY A 74 4.46 -5.77 -0.85
CA GLY A 74 5.12 -5.07 -1.95
C GLY A 74 6.20 -5.90 -2.61
N HIS A 75 7.29 -5.27 -3.02
CA HIS A 75 8.40 -5.94 -3.69
C HIS A 75 9.76 -5.34 -3.33
N PHE A 76 10.80 -6.18 -3.30
CA PHE A 76 12.16 -5.70 -3.15
C PHE A 76 12.65 -5.05 -4.44
N THR A 77 13.15 -3.82 -4.33
CA THR A 77 13.91 -3.14 -5.41
C THR A 77 15.40 -3.42 -5.31
N SER A 78 15.86 -3.84 -4.13
CA SER A 78 17.17 -4.42 -3.85
C SER A 78 17.11 -5.23 -2.54
N PRO A 79 18.14 -5.99 -2.13
CA PRO A 79 18.08 -6.85 -0.93
C PRO A 79 17.76 -6.13 0.39
N ASP A 80 18.00 -4.83 0.48
CA ASP A 80 17.78 -3.98 1.65
C ASP A 80 16.79 -2.83 1.39
N HIS A 81 16.10 -2.81 0.24
CA HIS A 81 15.09 -1.81 -0.10
C HIS A 81 13.79 -2.47 -0.56
N PHE A 82 12.70 -2.08 0.06
CA PHE A 82 11.37 -2.62 -0.19
C PHE A 82 10.39 -1.49 -0.56
N GLU A 83 9.81 -1.60 -1.74
CA GLU A 83 8.74 -0.73 -2.22
C GLU A 83 7.41 -1.36 -1.83
N ILE A 84 6.63 -0.66 -1.02
CA ILE A 84 5.30 -1.08 -0.58
C ILE A 84 4.31 -0.81 -1.72
N ASP A 85 3.39 -1.74 -1.94
CA ASP A 85 2.31 -1.55 -2.90
C ASP A 85 1.48 -0.31 -2.49
N GLY A 86 1.05 0.49 -3.48
CA GLY A 86 0.45 1.80 -3.22
C GLY A 86 -0.75 1.77 -2.28
N ILE A 87 -1.09 2.92 -1.68
CA ILE A 87 -2.03 3.00 -0.54
C ILE A 87 -3.41 2.38 -0.84
N TYR A 88 -3.84 2.44 -2.10
CA TYR A 88 -5.09 1.85 -2.59
C TYR A 88 -5.15 0.32 -2.45
N ALA A 89 -3.99 -0.34 -2.44
CA ALA A 89 -3.86 -1.79 -2.29
C ALA A 89 -3.98 -2.25 -0.84
N ARG A 90 -4.10 -1.32 0.13
CA ARG A 90 -4.22 -1.65 1.57
C ARG A 90 -3.08 -2.57 2.03
N ALA A 91 -1.86 -2.16 1.71
CA ALA A 91 -0.66 -3.00 1.81
C ALA A 91 0.08 -2.93 3.15
N MET A 92 -0.47 -2.25 4.17
CA MET A 92 0.19 -2.02 5.45
C MET A 92 -0.69 -2.38 6.64
N TYR A 93 -0.12 -3.14 7.58
CA TYR A 93 -0.84 -3.68 8.73
C TYR A 93 0.01 -3.56 10.00
N VAL A 94 -0.67 -3.49 11.15
CA VAL A 94 -0.08 -3.65 12.47
C VAL A 94 -0.53 -4.98 13.05
N HIS A 95 0.42 -5.73 13.60
CA HIS A 95 0.13 -6.90 14.42
C HIS A 95 0.09 -6.49 15.89
N LYS A 96 -1.06 -6.68 16.53
CA LYS A 96 -1.25 -6.30 17.93
C LYS A 96 -2.19 -7.30 18.60
N ASP A 97 -1.83 -7.75 19.79
CA ASP A 97 -2.63 -8.68 20.61
C ASP A 97 -3.05 -9.96 19.84
N GLY A 98 -2.16 -10.43 18.96
CA GLY A 98 -2.39 -11.62 18.12
C GLY A 98 -3.25 -11.37 16.87
N GLN A 99 -3.72 -10.14 16.65
CA GLN A 99 -4.54 -9.76 15.51
C GLN A 99 -3.72 -9.04 14.45
N ARG A 100 -4.06 -9.27 13.17
CA ARG A 100 -3.54 -8.54 12.02
C ARG A 100 -4.52 -7.43 11.66
N LEU A 101 -4.15 -6.19 11.92
CA LEU A 101 -5.02 -5.03 11.82
C LEU A 101 -4.59 -4.13 10.66
N LEU A 102 -5.51 -3.85 9.73
CA LEU A 102 -5.34 -2.84 8.71
C LEU A 102 -5.16 -1.45 9.35
N ILE A 103 -4.19 -0.70 8.84
CA ILE A 103 -3.96 0.68 9.25
C ILE A 103 -4.94 1.58 8.51
N THR A 104 -5.79 2.29 9.25
CA THR A 104 -6.68 3.30 8.72
C THR A 104 -6.68 4.53 9.62
N TYR A 105 -7.40 5.57 9.22
CA TYR A 105 -7.53 6.80 9.99
C TYR A 105 -8.97 7.26 10.02
N TRP A 106 -9.42 7.71 11.19
CA TRP A 106 -10.81 8.06 11.46
C TRP A 106 -10.98 9.53 11.81
N CYS A 107 -12.03 10.14 11.29
CA CYS A 107 -12.52 11.43 11.75
C CYS A 107 -13.83 11.22 12.53
N ASP A 108 -13.78 11.42 13.84
CA ASP A 108 -14.92 11.33 14.76
C ASP A 108 -16.00 12.41 14.52
N VAL A 109 -15.62 13.59 14.02
CA VAL A 109 -16.58 14.68 13.75
C VAL A 109 -17.44 14.39 12.51
N CYS A 110 -16.83 13.85 11.45
CA CYS A 110 -17.51 13.62 10.17
C CYS A 110 -17.90 12.16 9.96
N SER A 111 -17.48 11.27 10.84
CA SER A 111 -17.66 9.82 10.70
C SER A 111 -17.15 9.28 9.36
N ILE A 112 -15.97 9.72 8.94
CA ILE A 112 -15.32 9.26 7.70
C ILE A 112 -13.97 8.61 7.96
N ARG A 113 -13.57 7.73 7.04
CA ARG A 113 -12.33 6.97 7.09
C ARG A 113 -11.42 7.32 5.91
N THR A 114 -10.13 7.38 6.17
CA THR A 114 -9.06 7.51 5.17
C THR A 114 -7.97 6.46 5.40
N TYR A 115 -7.08 6.28 4.43
CA TYR A 115 -5.96 5.32 4.51
C TYR A 115 -4.61 5.98 4.76
N ALA A 116 -4.53 7.31 4.66
CA ALA A 116 -3.38 8.11 5.05
C ALA A 116 -3.75 9.09 6.20
N PRO A 117 -2.80 9.41 7.09
CA PRO A 117 -3.03 10.40 8.14
C PRO A 117 -3.08 11.81 7.54
N GLY A 118 -3.89 12.69 8.11
CA GLY A 118 -3.97 14.07 7.62
C GLY A 118 -5.17 14.83 8.17
N ASN A 119 -5.35 16.06 7.70
CA ASN A 119 -6.54 16.83 8.00
C ASN A 119 -7.74 16.27 7.24
N CYS A 120 -8.83 16.02 7.95
CA CYS A 120 -10.10 15.66 7.36
C CYS A 120 -10.56 16.75 6.40
N VAL A 121 -10.87 16.37 5.15
CA VAL A 121 -11.28 17.33 4.11
C VAL A 121 -12.56 18.09 4.47
N CYS A 122 -13.44 17.48 5.28
CA CYS A 122 -14.74 18.06 5.64
C CYS A 122 -14.66 19.05 6.81
N CYS A 123 -13.99 18.69 7.91
CA CYS A 123 -13.96 19.50 9.13
C CYS A 123 -12.57 20.02 9.53
N GLN A 124 -11.53 19.69 8.76
CA GLN A 124 -10.14 20.07 8.99
C GLN A 124 -9.52 19.57 10.32
N LYS A 125 -10.22 18.75 11.10
CA LYS A 125 -9.64 18.02 12.23
C LYS A 125 -8.63 17.00 11.72
N TYR A 126 -7.49 16.86 12.40
CA TYR A 126 -6.51 15.81 12.12
C TYR A 126 -7.09 14.43 12.48
N THR A 127 -6.93 13.45 11.60
CA THR A 127 -7.51 12.11 11.77
C THR A 127 -6.78 11.30 12.85
N ASP A 128 -7.55 10.49 13.58
CA ASP A 128 -7.06 9.59 14.60
C ASP A 128 -6.63 8.26 13.97
N LEU A 129 -5.55 7.64 14.48
CA LEU A 129 -5.14 6.31 14.04
C LEU A 129 -6.24 5.31 14.44
N ASP A 130 -6.74 4.56 13.46
CA ASP A 130 -7.76 3.53 13.66
C ASP A 130 -7.27 2.20 13.07
N LEU A 131 -6.97 1.26 13.94
CA LEU A 131 -6.52 -0.09 13.58
C LEU A 131 -7.74 -1.02 13.55
N ARG A 132 -7.97 -1.68 12.41
CA ARG A 132 -9.16 -2.50 12.20
C ARG A 132 -8.83 -3.89 11.73
N GLU A 133 -9.62 -4.87 12.10
CA GLU A 133 -9.63 -6.14 11.39
C GLU A 133 -9.94 -5.85 9.91
N HIS A 134 -9.19 -6.49 9.01
CA HIS A 134 -9.46 -6.38 7.59
C HIS A 134 -10.70 -7.21 7.30
N ASP A 135 -11.87 -6.58 7.32
CA ASP A 135 -13.10 -7.23 6.89
C ASP A 135 -12.98 -7.46 5.38
N ASP A 136 -12.91 -8.72 4.96
CA ASP A 136 -12.81 -9.15 3.55
C ASP A 136 -14.10 -8.88 2.74
N ASP A 137 -15.09 -8.20 3.33
CA ASP A 137 -16.45 -8.02 2.79
C ASP A 137 -16.72 -6.60 2.23
N GLN A 138 -15.83 -6.07 1.38
CA GLN A 138 -16.14 -4.95 0.48
C GLN A 138 -15.54 -5.12 -0.92
#